data_AF-A0A482X3A4-F1
#
_entry.id   AF-A0A482X3A4-F1
#
_cell.length_a   1.000
_cell.length_b   1.000
_cell.length_c   1.000
_cell.angle_alpha   90.00
_cell.angle_beta   90.00
_cell.angle_gamma   90.00
#
_symmetry.space_group_name_H-M   'P 1'
#
loop_
_entity.id
_entity.type
_entity.pdbx_description
1 polymer ?
#
loop_
_entity_poly.entity_id
_entity_poly.type
_entity_poly.pdbx_seq_one_letter_code
_entity_poly.pdbx_strand_id
1 'polypeptide(L)'
;MKTSSESSKTFKDRFYRLPEIGIDYDCEFIIVGTDTDNVVVEGHRFIFAVASDVFKAMFYGELTEEKSVQIEDLDPEGFKGLKQYIYTSEISLTSVKHASSIYLAAHKYMIAELRSECFKYIENNIKPSEVLELYEWCETNRIISEFEALCSKLIKEKTEEVVDDYRSKYLLPCKPSTVEMFLKSPSLRLDSELQVFTHFERWAHAEIDRENISDDSKVASHFNDLKKHIRFLTMKPEELTSRVAKSRLLTDEEKRAIGCALMNSNSTLPDTLSPIKESRKFIPKPTPIVNPTPTPINTRQQTRRIEIKQLRLRTEK
;
A
#
# COMPACT_ATOMS: atom_id res chain seq x y z
N MET A 1 23.76 -46.89 -15.67
CA MET A 1 22.59 -46.70 -14.79
C MET A 1 21.91 -45.40 -15.17
N LYS A 2 20.64 -45.50 -15.57
CA LYS A 2 19.75 -44.38 -15.95
C LYS A 2 19.48 -43.48 -14.74
N THR A 3 19.45 -42.17 -14.97
CA THR A 3 18.27 -41.29 -14.77
C THR A 3 18.71 -39.82 -14.89
N SER A 4 19.03 -39.39 -16.12
CA SER A 4 18.83 -37.98 -16.48
C SER A 4 17.33 -37.76 -16.47
N SER A 5 16.84 -36.96 -15.52
CA SER A 5 15.44 -36.55 -15.49
C SER A 5 15.14 -35.80 -16.79
N GLU A 6 14.48 -36.46 -17.73
CA GLU A 6 13.72 -35.78 -18.77
C GLU A 6 12.67 -34.94 -18.03
N SER A 7 12.98 -33.68 -17.77
CA SER A 7 11.94 -32.70 -17.51
C SER A 7 11.00 -32.78 -18.72
N SER A 8 9.71 -32.95 -18.46
CA SER A 8 8.71 -33.09 -19.52
C SER A 8 8.83 -31.88 -20.43
N LYS A 9 9.28 -32.08 -21.68
CA LYS A 9 9.49 -31.01 -22.66
C LYS A 9 8.13 -30.42 -23.03
N THR A 10 7.73 -29.35 -22.36
CA THR A 10 6.44 -28.71 -22.63
C THR A 10 6.53 -27.91 -23.93
N PHE A 11 5.39 -27.74 -24.60
CA PHE A 11 5.28 -26.85 -25.76
C PHE A 11 5.56 -25.39 -25.40
N LYS A 12 5.33 -25.01 -24.14
CA LYS A 12 5.49 -23.64 -23.64
C LYS A 12 6.97 -23.26 -23.57
N ASP A 13 7.84 -24.18 -23.18
CA ASP A 13 9.29 -23.94 -23.07
C ASP A 13 10.04 -23.99 -24.41
N ARG A 14 9.34 -24.08 -25.55
CA ARG A 14 9.98 -24.26 -26.87
C ARG A 14 10.96 -23.15 -27.24
N PHE A 15 10.68 -21.91 -26.83
CA PHE A 15 11.55 -20.77 -27.14
C PHE A 15 12.75 -20.65 -26.18
N TYR A 16 12.65 -21.19 -24.97
CA TYR A 16 13.79 -21.24 -24.04
C TYR A 16 14.85 -22.25 -24.46
N ARG A 17 14.45 -23.28 -25.21
CA ARG A 17 15.33 -24.35 -25.71
C ARG A 17 16.01 -24.03 -27.03
N LEU A 18 15.82 -22.83 -27.57
CA LEU A 18 16.47 -22.40 -28.81
C LEU A 18 18.01 -22.57 -28.77
N PRO A 19 18.72 -22.22 -27.67
CA PRO A 19 20.15 -22.48 -27.57
C PRO A 19 20.51 -23.96 -27.63
N GLU A 20 19.66 -24.86 -27.09
CA GLU A 20 19.89 -26.31 -27.13
C GLU A 20 19.84 -26.88 -28.56
N ILE A 21 19.16 -26.19 -29.47
CA ILE A 21 19.04 -26.58 -30.89
C ILE A 21 19.93 -25.74 -31.81
N GLY A 22 20.90 -25.00 -31.25
CA GLY A 22 21.89 -24.23 -32.01
C GLY A 22 21.42 -22.86 -32.48
N ILE A 23 20.36 -22.31 -31.89
CA ILE A 23 19.91 -20.93 -32.12
C ILE A 23 20.31 -20.12 -30.88
N ASP A 24 21.44 -19.42 -30.99
CA ASP A 24 22.00 -18.61 -29.91
C ASP A 24 21.27 -17.27 -29.74
N TYR A 25 21.47 -16.64 -28.58
CA TYR A 25 20.96 -15.31 -28.29
C TYR A 25 21.62 -14.23 -29.17
N ASP A 26 20.81 -13.35 -29.76
CA ASP A 26 21.24 -12.28 -30.68
C ASP A 26 21.04 -10.86 -30.10
N CYS A 27 20.55 -10.75 -28.86
CA CYS A 27 20.55 -9.52 -28.08
C CYS A 27 20.81 -9.79 -26.60
N GLU A 28 21.30 -8.76 -25.91
CA GLU A 28 21.47 -8.75 -24.46
C GLU A 28 20.91 -7.45 -23.87
N PHE A 29 20.27 -7.56 -22.71
CA PHE A 29 19.77 -6.42 -21.94
C PHE A 29 20.61 -6.28 -20.69
N ILE A 30 21.24 -5.12 -20.52
CA ILE A 30 22.08 -4.79 -19.36
C ILE A 30 21.21 -4.00 -18.40
N ILE A 31 20.72 -4.66 -17.36
CA ILE A 31 19.87 -4.06 -16.33
C ILE A 31 20.79 -3.41 -15.30
N VAL A 32 20.76 -2.09 -15.25
CA VAL A 32 21.61 -1.28 -14.38
C VAL A 32 20.97 -1.22 -13.00
N GLY A 33 21.60 -1.85 -12.02
CA GLY A 33 21.18 -1.77 -10.62
C GLY A 33 21.65 -0.46 -9.99
N THR A 34 20.83 0.14 -9.12
CA THR A 34 21.23 1.33 -8.36
C THR A 34 22.32 1.01 -7.33
N ASP A 35 22.33 -0.21 -6.79
CA ASP A 35 23.19 -0.63 -5.67
C ASP A 35 23.77 -2.06 -5.84
N THR A 36 23.61 -2.66 -7.02
CA THR A 36 24.08 -4.03 -7.33
C THR A 36 24.80 -4.07 -8.66
N ASP A 37 25.61 -5.11 -8.87
CA ASP A 37 26.20 -5.38 -10.18
C ASP A 37 25.13 -5.43 -11.28
N ASN A 38 25.50 -4.95 -12.47
CA ASN A 38 24.64 -5.01 -13.65
C ASN A 38 24.26 -6.46 -13.95
N VAL A 39 22.98 -6.70 -14.19
CA VAL A 39 22.47 -8.03 -14.57
C VAL A 39 22.29 -8.08 -16.07
N VAL A 40 22.94 -9.04 -16.72
CA VAL A 40 22.77 -9.28 -18.16
C VAL A 40 21.67 -10.32 -18.38
N VAL A 41 20.70 -9.98 -19.22
CA VAL A 41 19.63 -10.89 -19.66
C VAL A 41 19.74 -11.08 -21.17
N GLU A 42 20.14 -12.27 -21.59
CA GLU A 42 20.25 -12.63 -22.99
C GLU A 42 18.89 -13.01 -23.60
N GLY A 43 18.72 -12.80 -24.90
CA GLY A 43 17.44 -12.97 -25.58
C GLY A 43 17.51 -13.11 -27.10
N HIS A 44 16.33 -13.20 -27.72
CA HIS A 44 16.16 -13.25 -29.17
C HIS A 44 15.34 -12.06 -29.66
N ARG A 45 15.93 -11.19 -30.47
CA ARG A 45 15.33 -9.95 -30.99
C ARG A 45 13.96 -10.19 -31.61
N PHE A 46 13.85 -11.23 -32.46
CA PHE A 46 12.60 -11.58 -33.13
C PHE A 46 11.47 -11.90 -32.15
N ILE A 47 11.76 -12.69 -31.10
CA ILE A 47 10.75 -13.09 -30.11
C ILE A 47 10.25 -11.86 -29.33
N PHE A 48 11.17 -10.99 -28.90
CA PHE A 48 10.82 -9.73 -28.23
C PHE A 48 10.01 -8.79 -29.14
N ALA A 49 10.41 -8.64 -30.41
CA ALA A 49 9.75 -7.77 -31.37
C ALA A 49 8.34 -8.23 -31.76
N VAL A 50 8.08 -9.54 -31.77
CA VAL A 50 6.73 -10.08 -31.99
C VAL A 50 5.83 -9.81 -30.78
N ALA A 51 6.38 -9.77 -29.57
CA ALA A 51 5.62 -9.57 -28.34
C ALA A 51 5.36 -8.09 -28.00
N SER A 52 6.12 -7.14 -28.56
CA SER A 52 6.00 -5.72 -28.23
C SER A 52 6.43 -4.82 -29.40
N ASP A 53 5.59 -3.85 -29.72
CA ASP A 53 5.92 -2.79 -30.69
C ASP A 53 7.12 -1.94 -30.24
N VAL A 54 7.36 -1.82 -28.93
CA VAL A 54 8.53 -1.12 -28.39
C VAL A 54 9.80 -1.89 -28.74
N PHE A 55 9.82 -3.21 -28.53
CA PHE A 55 10.96 -4.04 -28.94
C PHE A 55 11.11 -4.10 -30.46
N LYS A 56 10.01 -4.10 -31.22
CA LYS A 56 10.05 -4.04 -32.68
C LYS A 56 10.73 -2.75 -33.16
N ALA A 57 10.35 -1.60 -32.62
CA ALA A 57 11.00 -0.33 -32.92
C ALA A 57 12.47 -0.32 -32.47
N MET A 58 12.77 -0.92 -31.31
CA MET A 58 14.11 -1.01 -30.73
C MET A 58 15.08 -1.89 -31.53
N PHE A 59 14.62 -2.94 -32.20
CA PHE A 59 15.49 -3.89 -32.91
C PHE A 59 15.39 -3.86 -34.43
N TYR A 60 14.28 -3.35 -34.97
CA TYR A 60 13.99 -3.33 -36.41
C TYR A 60 13.55 -1.93 -36.89
N GLY A 61 13.81 -0.88 -36.10
CA GLY A 61 13.59 0.51 -36.47
C GLY A 61 14.73 1.09 -37.32
N GLU A 62 14.59 2.34 -37.74
CA GLU A 62 15.51 3.00 -38.68
C GLU A 62 16.91 3.34 -38.09
N LEU A 63 17.10 3.17 -36.77
CA LEU A 63 18.29 3.63 -36.03
C LEU A 63 19.02 2.52 -35.24
N THR A 64 18.85 1.24 -35.57
CA THR A 64 19.18 0.14 -34.64
C THR A 64 20.39 -0.68 -35.08
N GLU A 65 21.53 -0.53 -34.39
CA GLU A 65 22.74 -1.36 -34.60
C GLU A 65 23.28 -2.05 -33.33
N GLU A 66 22.77 -1.74 -32.13
CA GLU A 66 23.38 -2.25 -30.90
C GLU A 66 22.87 -3.66 -30.53
N LYS A 67 23.81 -4.55 -30.16
CA LYS A 67 23.52 -5.87 -29.61
C LYS A 67 23.09 -5.80 -28.15
N SER A 68 23.53 -4.77 -27.45
CA SER A 68 23.39 -4.62 -26.00
C SER A 68 22.53 -3.41 -25.70
N VAL A 69 21.45 -3.60 -24.94
CA VAL A 69 20.50 -2.53 -24.60
C VAL A 69 20.57 -2.26 -23.10
N GLN A 70 20.87 -1.02 -22.72
CA GLN A 70 20.87 -0.62 -21.30
C GLN A 70 19.45 -0.33 -20.80
N ILE A 71 19.10 -0.91 -19.65
CA ILE A 71 17.81 -0.75 -18.99
C ILE A 71 18.07 -0.20 -17.58
N GLU A 72 17.70 1.06 -17.34
CA GLU A 72 18.00 1.77 -16.09
C GLU A 72 16.79 1.92 -15.15
N ASP A 73 15.58 1.69 -15.67
CA ASP A 73 14.30 1.98 -15.01
C ASP A 73 13.50 0.74 -14.66
N LEU A 74 14.09 -0.45 -14.81
CA LEU A 74 13.49 -1.72 -14.40
C LEU A 74 14.46 -2.49 -13.52
N ASP A 75 13.93 -3.18 -12.51
CA ASP A 75 14.72 -4.11 -11.72
C ASP A 75 14.91 -5.45 -12.47
N PRO A 76 15.95 -6.24 -12.10
CA PRO A 76 16.23 -7.51 -12.76
C PRO A 76 15.09 -8.52 -12.72
N GLU A 77 14.31 -8.57 -11.64
CA GLU A 77 13.23 -9.54 -11.49
C GLU A 77 12.04 -9.17 -12.37
N GLY A 78 11.71 -7.87 -12.46
CA GLY A 78 10.71 -7.35 -13.39
C GLY A 78 10.99 -7.72 -14.85
N PHE A 79 12.23 -7.52 -15.30
CA PHE A 79 12.61 -7.84 -16.68
C PHE A 79 12.71 -9.36 -16.95
N LYS A 80 13.22 -10.15 -15.99
CA LYS A 80 13.23 -11.61 -16.12
C LYS A 80 11.82 -12.18 -16.21
N GLY A 81 10.88 -11.68 -15.41
CA GLY A 81 9.48 -12.05 -15.47
C GLY A 81 8.83 -11.69 -16.80
N LEU A 82 9.13 -10.50 -17.33
CA LEU A 82 8.73 -10.09 -18.69
C LEU A 82 9.26 -11.07 -19.75
N LYS A 83 10.56 -11.39 -19.73
CA LYS A 83 11.16 -12.35 -20.67
C LYS A 83 10.49 -13.71 -20.57
N GLN A 84 10.25 -14.21 -19.35
CA GLN A 84 9.57 -15.48 -19.14
C GLN A 84 8.21 -15.48 -19.82
N TYR A 85 7.39 -14.47 -19.56
CA TYR A 85 6.07 -14.36 -20.17
C TYR A 85 6.14 -14.29 -21.69
N ILE A 86 7.07 -13.52 -22.26
CA ILE A 86 7.27 -13.43 -23.72
C ILE A 86 7.59 -14.81 -24.32
N TYR A 87 8.39 -15.62 -23.62
CA TYR A 87 8.86 -16.91 -24.13
C TYR A 87 7.87 -18.06 -23.91
N THR A 88 7.03 -18.01 -22.88
CA THR A 88 6.16 -19.14 -22.50
C THR A 88 4.68 -18.82 -22.46
N SER A 89 4.32 -17.53 -22.47
CA SER A 89 2.98 -17.03 -22.13
C SER A 89 2.51 -17.48 -20.74
N GLU A 90 3.45 -17.70 -19.82
CA GLU A 90 3.18 -18.03 -18.41
C GLU A 90 3.94 -17.10 -17.49
N ILE A 91 3.36 -16.85 -16.32
CA ILE A 91 3.98 -16.07 -15.26
C ILE A 91 3.73 -16.72 -13.90
N SER A 92 4.77 -16.68 -13.05
CA SER A 92 4.73 -17.17 -11.68
C SER A 92 4.90 -16.00 -10.70
N LEU A 93 3.79 -15.41 -10.29
CA LEU A 93 3.77 -14.30 -9.34
C LEU A 93 3.88 -14.80 -7.90
N THR A 94 4.87 -14.31 -7.16
CA THR A 94 5.22 -14.80 -5.82
C THR A 94 4.89 -13.82 -4.70
N SER A 95 4.82 -12.52 -5.00
CA SER A 95 4.49 -11.47 -4.05
C SER A 95 3.96 -10.24 -4.78
N VAL A 96 3.33 -9.31 -4.04
CA VAL A 96 2.88 -8.02 -4.57
C VAL A 96 4.06 -7.24 -5.15
N LYS A 97 5.20 -7.18 -4.43
CA LYS A 97 6.42 -6.53 -4.92
C LYS A 97 6.90 -7.11 -6.24
N HIS A 98 6.96 -8.44 -6.35
CA HIS A 98 7.37 -9.11 -7.59
C HIS A 98 6.38 -8.83 -8.74
N ALA A 99 5.08 -8.87 -8.45
CA ALA A 99 4.05 -8.53 -9.44
C ALA A 99 4.11 -7.06 -9.88
N SER A 100 4.41 -6.13 -8.98
CA SER A 100 4.62 -4.70 -9.29
C SER A 100 5.82 -4.50 -10.21
N SER A 101 6.96 -5.12 -9.91
CA SER A 101 8.14 -5.10 -10.78
C SER A 101 7.85 -5.57 -12.20
N ILE A 102 7.14 -6.69 -12.35
CA ILE A 102 6.77 -7.21 -13.68
C ILE A 102 5.70 -6.33 -14.34
N TYR A 103 4.75 -5.79 -13.56
CA TYR A 103 3.77 -4.83 -14.07
C TYR A 103 4.46 -3.63 -14.71
N LEU A 104 5.49 -3.06 -14.08
CA LEU A 104 6.23 -1.92 -14.62
C LEU A 104 6.90 -2.27 -15.95
N ALA A 105 7.54 -3.44 -16.03
CA ALA A 105 8.15 -3.93 -17.26
C ALA A 105 7.08 -4.12 -18.36
N ALA A 106 5.96 -4.76 -18.05
CA ALA A 106 4.85 -4.97 -18.96
C ALA A 106 4.23 -3.65 -19.45
N HIS A 107 4.12 -2.66 -18.57
CA HIS A 107 3.64 -1.32 -18.89
C HIS A 107 4.61 -0.61 -19.83
N LYS A 108 5.91 -0.61 -19.52
CA LYS A 108 6.96 0.02 -20.36
C LYS A 108 6.99 -0.57 -21.77
N TYR A 109 6.88 -1.89 -21.88
CA TYR A 109 6.93 -2.60 -23.17
C TYR A 109 5.54 -2.89 -23.75
N MET A 110 4.49 -2.25 -23.24
CA MET A 110 3.14 -2.28 -23.83
C MET A 110 2.55 -3.69 -24.00
N ILE A 111 2.83 -4.61 -23.07
CA ILE A 111 2.27 -5.97 -23.07
C ILE A 111 1.02 -6.01 -22.18
N ALA A 112 -0.13 -5.71 -22.79
CA ALA A 112 -1.38 -5.44 -22.08
C ALA A 112 -1.91 -6.64 -21.26
N GLU A 113 -1.77 -7.85 -21.78
CA GLU A 113 -2.22 -9.09 -21.14
C GLU A 113 -1.44 -9.33 -19.84
N LEU A 114 -0.11 -9.26 -19.91
CA LEU A 114 0.78 -9.38 -18.77
C LEU A 114 0.49 -8.30 -17.71
N ARG A 115 0.31 -7.05 -18.16
CA ARG A 115 -0.05 -5.92 -17.29
C ARG A 115 -1.34 -6.20 -16.53
N SER A 116 -2.36 -6.72 -17.22
CA SER A 116 -3.66 -7.09 -16.64
C SER A 116 -3.55 -8.24 -15.64
N GLU A 117 -2.75 -9.27 -15.94
CA GLU A 117 -2.49 -10.38 -15.02
C GLU A 117 -1.79 -9.93 -13.74
N CYS A 118 -0.73 -9.10 -13.87
CA CYS A 118 -0.03 -8.54 -12.72
C CYS A 118 -0.94 -7.64 -11.86
N PHE A 119 -1.73 -6.76 -12.49
CA PHE A 119 -2.65 -5.88 -11.76
C PHE A 119 -3.68 -6.68 -10.96
N LYS A 120 -4.31 -7.69 -11.57
CA LYS A 120 -5.27 -8.57 -10.88
C LYS A 120 -4.65 -9.30 -9.72
N TYR A 121 -3.40 -9.75 -9.85
CA TYR A 121 -2.71 -10.38 -8.74
C TYR A 121 -2.49 -9.39 -7.60
N ILE A 122 -2.01 -8.17 -7.90
CA ILE A 122 -1.80 -7.12 -6.90
C ILE A 122 -3.12 -6.80 -6.19
N GLU A 123 -4.20 -6.53 -6.94
CA GLU A 123 -5.52 -6.23 -6.39
C GLU A 123 -6.04 -7.32 -5.44
N ASN A 124 -5.82 -8.59 -5.77
CA ASN A 124 -6.32 -9.71 -4.96
C ASN A 124 -5.43 -10.07 -3.76
N ASN A 125 -4.15 -9.71 -3.77
CA ASN A 125 -3.19 -10.17 -2.77
C ASN A 125 -2.62 -9.05 -1.88
N ILE A 126 -2.83 -7.78 -2.24
CA ILE A 126 -2.33 -6.66 -1.45
C ILE A 126 -2.96 -6.60 -0.07
N LYS A 127 -2.09 -6.53 0.95
CA LYS A 127 -2.52 -6.32 2.33
C LYS A 127 -2.69 -4.83 2.60
N PRO A 128 -3.60 -4.43 3.50
CA PRO A 128 -3.76 -3.02 3.90
C PRO A 128 -2.45 -2.37 4.33
N SER A 129 -1.58 -3.13 4.98
CA SER A 129 -0.26 -2.67 5.44
C SER A 129 0.71 -2.33 4.30
N GLU A 130 0.55 -2.92 3.11
CA GLU A 130 1.44 -2.76 1.95
C GLU A 130 0.99 -1.62 1.02
N VAL A 131 -0.20 -1.04 1.26
CA VAL A 131 -0.81 -0.05 0.35
C VAL A 131 0.00 1.24 0.25
N LEU A 132 0.56 1.71 1.35
CA LEU A 132 1.37 2.94 1.35
C LEU A 132 2.69 2.72 0.61
N GLU A 133 3.33 1.57 0.79
CA GLU A 133 4.54 1.19 0.06
C GLU A 133 4.26 1.06 -1.45
N LEU A 134 3.14 0.41 -1.82
CA LEU A 134 2.73 0.33 -3.22
C LEU A 134 2.49 1.73 -3.80
N TYR A 135 1.78 2.60 -3.09
CA TYR A 135 1.50 3.96 -3.52
C TYR A 135 2.80 4.74 -3.81
N GLU A 136 3.76 4.72 -2.89
CA GLU A 136 5.04 5.40 -3.06
C GLU A 136 5.87 4.82 -4.20
N TRP A 137 5.86 3.50 -4.35
CA TRP A 137 6.53 2.82 -5.44
C TRP A 137 5.90 3.23 -6.78
N CYS A 138 4.57 3.31 -6.87
CA CYS A 138 3.88 3.78 -8.07
C CYS A 138 4.14 5.27 -8.37
N GLU A 139 4.21 6.14 -7.35
CA GLU A 139 4.58 7.56 -7.54
C GLU A 139 6.01 7.68 -8.07
N THR A 140 6.95 6.95 -7.48
CA THR A 140 8.37 6.98 -7.86
C THR A 140 8.56 6.52 -9.32
N ASN A 141 7.80 5.51 -9.74
CA ASN A 141 7.82 4.98 -11.11
C ASN A 141 6.83 5.67 -12.07
N ARG A 142 6.17 6.76 -11.64
CA ARG A 142 5.24 7.56 -12.46
C ARG A 142 4.07 6.76 -13.09
N ILE A 143 3.57 5.75 -12.37
CA ILE A 143 2.44 4.91 -12.77
C ILE A 143 1.28 4.96 -11.77
N ILE A 144 1.27 5.97 -10.89
CA ILE A 144 0.24 6.09 -9.86
C ILE A 144 -1.18 6.22 -10.42
N SER A 145 -1.36 6.79 -11.61
CA SER A 145 -2.67 6.89 -12.27
C SER A 145 -3.33 5.53 -12.50
N GLU A 146 -2.54 4.47 -12.66
CA GLU A 146 -3.04 3.10 -12.85
C GLU A 146 -3.52 2.46 -11.53
N PHE A 147 -2.99 2.91 -10.39
CA PHE A 147 -3.25 2.31 -9.06
C PHE A 147 -4.03 3.21 -8.11
N GLU A 148 -4.28 4.48 -8.48
CA GLU A 148 -4.93 5.47 -7.61
C GLU A 148 -6.29 4.98 -7.08
N ALA A 149 -7.10 4.37 -7.95
CA ALA A 149 -8.40 3.82 -7.57
C ALA A 149 -8.29 2.67 -6.56
N LEU A 150 -7.31 1.78 -6.74
CA LEU A 150 -7.05 0.65 -5.84
C LEU A 150 -6.57 1.16 -4.48
N CYS A 151 -5.55 2.02 -4.46
CA CYS A 151 -4.99 2.58 -3.23
C CYS A 151 -6.06 3.38 -2.46
N SER A 152 -6.82 4.24 -3.14
CA SER A 152 -7.90 5.01 -2.53
C SER A 152 -8.99 4.13 -1.93
N LYS A 153 -9.39 3.06 -2.64
CA LYS A 153 -10.37 2.10 -2.15
C LYS A 153 -9.87 1.40 -0.87
N LEU A 154 -8.65 0.89 -0.89
CA LEU A 154 -8.08 0.18 0.27
C LEU A 154 -7.89 1.10 1.46
N ILE A 155 -7.40 2.33 1.25
CA ILE A 155 -7.26 3.32 2.33
C ILE A 155 -8.61 3.64 2.92
N LYS A 156 -9.66 3.82 2.11
CA LYS A 156 -11.01 4.08 2.61
C LYS A 156 -11.58 2.91 3.41
N GLU A 157 -11.47 1.69 2.89
CA GLU A 157 -12.11 0.50 3.47
C GLU A 157 -11.34 -0.10 4.65
N LYS A 158 -10.03 0.10 4.69
CA LYS A 158 -9.10 -0.56 5.61
C LYS A 158 -8.20 0.42 6.36
N THR A 159 -8.60 1.70 6.45
CA THR A 159 -7.80 2.78 7.04
C THR A 159 -7.11 2.36 8.33
N GLU A 160 -7.87 1.82 9.29
CA GLU A 160 -7.35 1.40 10.59
C GLU A 160 -6.14 0.45 10.45
N GLU A 161 -6.22 -0.57 9.60
CA GLU A 161 -5.12 -1.52 9.39
C GLU A 161 -3.89 -0.86 8.71
N VAL A 162 -4.12 0.17 7.90
CA VAL A 162 -3.08 0.94 7.22
C VAL A 162 -2.32 1.83 8.21
N VAL A 163 -3.05 2.56 9.09
CA VAL A 163 -2.49 3.60 9.97
C VAL A 163 -2.21 3.14 11.41
N ASP A 164 -2.64 1.92 11.79
CA ASP A 164 -2.41 1.36 13.11
C ASP A 164 -0.95 0.94 13.29
N ASP A 165 -0.24 1.75 14.07
CA ASP A 165 1.19 1.61 14.33
C ASP A 165 1.57 0.34 15.11
N TYR A 166 0.64 -0.29 15.84
CA TYR A 166 0.92 -1.60 16.45
C TYR A 166 1.07 -2.71 15.41
N ARG A 167 0.42 -2.54 14.25
CA ARG A 167 0.34 -3.55 13.18
C ARG A 167 1.17 -3.22 11.96
N SER A 168 1.38 -1.93 11.68
CA SER A 168 1.86 -1.49 10.38
C SER A 168 3.28 -0.89 10.44
N LYS A 169 3.64 0.03 11.34
CA LYS A 169 4.90 0.83 11.22
C LYS A 169 5.10 1.48 9.83
N TYR A 170 4.14 1.41 8.92
CA TYR A 170 4.30 1.81 7.52
C TYR A 170 3.97 3.28 7.30
N LEU A 171 3.12 3.89 8.15
CA LEU A 171 2.77 5.32 8.00
C LEU A 171 3.94 6.26 8.34
N LEU A 172 4.68 5.99 9.42
CA LEU A 172 5.76 6.86 9.89
C LEU A 172 6.89 7.09 8.87
N PRO A 173 7.38 6.08 8.12
CA PRO A 173 8.42 6.29 7.11
C PRO A 173 7.93 6.98 5.84
N CYS A 174 6.62 7.15 5.65
CA CYS A 174 6.08 7.68 4.40
C CYS A 174 6.53 9.11 4.07
N LYS A 175 6.55 9.40 2.76
CA LYS A 175 6.74 10.74 2.20
C LYS A 175 5.51 11.64 2.45
N PRO A 176 5.68 12.97 2.44
CA PRO A 176 4.57 13.91 2.57
C PRO A 176 3.43 13.70 1.56
N SER A 177 3.73 13.32 0.31
CA SER A 177 2.73 13.06 -0.74
C SER A 177 1.79 11.91 -0.37
N THR A 178 2.34 10.82 0.17
CA THR A 178 1.60 9.65 0.63
C THR A 178 0.65 9.99 1.77
N VAL A 179 1.12 10.81 2.72
CA VAL A 179 0.28 11.28 3.83
C VAL A 179 -0.80 12.24 3.33
N GLU A 180 -0.48 13.08 2.35
CA GLU A 180 -1.48 13.96 1.73
C GLU A 180 -2.62 13.18 1.08
N MET A 181 -2.33 12.06 0.38
CA MET A 181 -3.36 11.18 -0.17
C MET A 181 -4.31 10.67 0.93
N PHE A 182 -3.77 10.20 2.06
CA PHE A 182 -4.57 9.78 3.21
C PHE A 182 -5.45 10.92 3.73
N LEU A 183 -4.88 12.13 3.89
CA LEU A 183 -5.59 13.30 4.40
C LEU A 183 -6.63 13.86 3.43
N LYS A 184 -6.48 13.67 2.12
CA LYS A 184 -7.47 14.08 1.11
C LYS A 184 -8.69 13.16 1.06
N SER A 185 -8.60 11.94 1.61
CA SER A 185 -9.68 10.95 1.49
C SER A 185 -11.00 11.43 2.11
N PRO A 186 -12.11 11.51 1.35
CA PRO A 186 -13.39 11.99 1.87
C PRO A 186 -14.05 11.01 2.86
N SER A 187 -13.59 9.77 2.91
CA SER A 187 -14.15 8.70 3.73
C SER A 187 -13.05 7.81 4.28
N LEU A 188 -13.08 7.57 5.58
CA LEU A 188 -12.07 6.79 6.29
C LEU A 188 -12.76 5.88 7.31
N ARG A 189 -12.21 4.68 7.50
CA ARG A 189 -12.62 3.75 8.55
C ARG A 189 -11.92 4.08 9.86
N LEU A 190 -12.27 5.24 10.41
CA LEU A 190 -11.83 5.78 11.69
C LEU A 190 -13.04 6.30 12.45
N ASP A 191 -12.88 6.61 13.74
CA ASP A 191 -14.00 7.02 14.59
C ASP A 191 -14.26 8.54 14.60
N SER A 192 -13.27 9.37 14.22
CA SER A 192 -13.39 10.83 14.25
C SER A 192 -12.26 11.56 13.51
N GLU A 193 -12.45 12.86 13.25
CA GLU A 193 -11.39 13.72 12.71
C GLU A 193 -10.21 13.86 13.71
N LEU A 194 -10.48 13.75 15.02
CA LEU A 194 -9.42 13.73 16.04
C LEU A 194 -8.47 12.54 15.84
N GLN A 195 -8.96 11.38 15.42
CA GLN A 195 -8.08 10.25 15.09
C GLN A 195 -7.25 10.53 13.86
N VAL A 196 -7.85 11.11 12.79
CA VAL A 196 -7.10 11.54 11.59
C VAL A 196 -5.96 12.48 11.98
N PHE A 197 -6.27 13.51 12.78
CA PHE A 197 -5.28 14.44 13.30
C PHE A 197 -4.22 13.75 14.17
N THR A 198 -4.61 12.78 15.02
CA THR A 198 -3.65 12.03 15.84
C THR A 198 -2.68 11.21 14.98
N HIS A 199 -3.14 10.56 13.90
CA HIS A 199 -2.25 9.83 12.99
C HIS A 199 -1.31 10.77 12.23
N PHE A 200 -1.84 11.90 11.74
CA PHE A 200 -1.05 12.95 11.12
C PHE A 200 0.00 13.53 12.06
N GLU A 201 -0.38 13.85 13.30
CA GLU A 201 0.50 14.44 14.30
C GLU A 201 1.69 13.53 14.62
N ARG A 202 1.45 12.22 14.70
CA ARG A 202 2.49 11.22 14.91
C ARG A 202 3.47 11.14 13.74
N TRP A 203 2.96 11.12 12.50
CA TRP A 203 3.82 11.16 11.32
C TRP A 203 4.62 12.47 11.27
N ALA A 204 3.98 13.61 11.53
CA ALA A 204 4.64 14.91 11.51
C ALA A 204 5.75 14.99 12.55
N HIS A 205 5.58 14.40 13.74
CA HIS A 205 6.67 14.29 14.72
C HIS A 205 7.85 13.44 14.22
N ALA A 206 7.58 12.30 13.59
CA ALA A 206 8.64 11.49 12.97
C ALA A 206 9.37 12.24 11.83
N GLU A 207 8.66 13.07 11.08
CA GLU A 207 9.23 13.91 10.01
C GLU A 207 10.06 15.07 10.57
N ILE A 208 9.60 15.73 11.64
CA ILE A 208 10.36 16.77 12.36
C ILE A 208 11.71 16.22 12.83
N ASP A 209 11.71 15.00 13.39
CA ASP A 209 12.92 14.34 13.86
C ASP A 209 13.85 13.97 12.70
N ARG A 210 13.30 13.52 11.57
CA ARG A 210 14.04 13.16 10.34
C ARG A 210 14.73 14.36 9.70
N GLU A 211 14.03 15.48 9.61
CA GLU A 211 14.52 16.74 9.03
C GLU A 211 15.27 17.63 10.05
N ASN A 212 15.38 17.18 11.30
CA ASN A 212 16.06 17.88 12.41
C ASN A 212 15.54 19.32 12.61
N ILE A 213 14.21 19.50 12.58
CA ILE A 213 13.57 20.82 12.73
C ILE A 213 13.43 21.18 14.22
N SER A 214 14.24 22.12 14.69
CA SER A 214 14.30 22.49 16.12
C SER A 214 13.39 23.66 16.54
N ASP A 215 12.97 24.51 15.59
CA ASP A 215 12.22 25.74 15.84
C ASP A 215 10.70 25.52 15.65
N ASP A 216 9.91 25.80 16.70
CA ASP A 216 8.44 25.67 16.71
C ASP A 216 7.74 26.45 15.61
N SER A 217 8.25 27.64 15.27
CA SER A 217 7.67 28.47 14.21
C SER A 217 7.85 27.82 12.83
N LYS A 218 9.00 27.17 12.63
CA LYS A 218 9.30 26.41 11.41
C LYS A 218 8.50 25.11 11.36
N VAL A 219 8.34 24.42 12.48
CA VAL A 219 7.49 23.21 12.57
C VAL A 219 6.07 23.51 12.10
N ALA A 220 5.44 24.56 12.63
CA ALA A 220 4.05 24.85 12.27
C ALA A 220 3.87 25.18 10.78
N SER A 221 4.78 25.97 10.21
CA SER A 221 4.70 26.37 8.79
C SER A 221 5.09 25.25 7.81
N HIS A 222 5.97 24.33 8.21
CA HIS A 222 6.44 23.22 7.36
C HIS A 222 5.30 22.32 6.88
N PHE A 223 4.24 22.16 7.67
CA PHE A 223 3.13 21.27 7.36
C PHE A 223 1.87 21.97 6.82
N ASN A 224 1.95 23.24 6.41
CA ASN A 224 0.80 24.00 5.93
C ASN A 224 0.03 23.29 4.79
N ASP A 225 0.75 22.66 3.86
CA ASP A 225 0.14 21.92 2.75
C ASP A 225 -0.61 20.65 3.16
N LEU A 226 -0.33 20.12 4.35
CA LEU A 226 -1.01 18.96 4.90
C LEU A 226 -2.12 19.37 5.87
N LYS A 227 -1.89 20.40 6.70
CA LYS A 227 -2.85 20.94 7.67
C LYS A 227 -4.14 21.42 7.02
N LYS A 228 -4.07 21.98 5.81
CA LYS A 228 -5.23 22.44 5.04
C LYS A 228 -6.24 21.32 4.74
N HIS A 229 -5.83 20.06 4.86
CA HIS A 229 -6.71 18.90 4.70
C HIS A 229 -7.38 18.48 6.01
N ILE A 230 -6.91 18.89 7.19
CA ILE A 230 -7.53 18.54 8.47
C ILE A 230 -8.76 19.41 8.76
N ARG A 231 -9.91 18.78 9.02
CA ARG A 231 -11.19 19.46 9.23
C ARG A 231 -11.41 19.84 10.69
N PHE A 232 -10.56 20.70 11.24
CA PHE A 232 -10.61 21.11 12.66
C PHE A 232 -11.99 21.62 13.12
N LEU A 233 -12.74 22.28 12.24
CA LEU A 233 -14.08 22.82 12.54
C LEU A 233 -15.15 21.73 12.75
N THR A 234 -14.82 20.46 12.53
CA THR A 234 -15.70 19.30 12.72
C THR A 234 -15.43 18.54 14.03
N MET A 235 -14.36 18.91 14.75
CA MET A 235 -13.99 18.31 16.03
C MET A 235 -14.82 18.88 17.18
N LYS A 236 -14.92 18.14 18.28
CA LYS A 236 -15.62 18.64 19.48
C LYS A 236 -14.79 19.70 20.21
N PRO A 237 -15.41 20.69 20.87
CA PRO A 237 -14.68 21.72 21.63
C PRO A 237 -13.73 21.15 22.70
N GLU A 238 -14.12 20.06 23.35
CA GLU A 238 -13.32 19.40 24.39
C GLU A 238 -12.06 18.76 23.79
N GLU A 239 -12.16 18.22 22.58
CA GLU A 239 -11.04 17.62 21.85
C GLU A 239 -10.04 18.69 21.40
N LEU A 240 -10.56 19.83 20.95
CA LEU A 240 -9.74 20.96 20.52
C LEU A 240 -8.96 21.57 21.69
N THR A 241 -9.61 21.77 22.83
CA THR A 241 -8.97 22.36 24.02
C THR A 241 -7.99 21.40 24.70
N SER A 242 -8.31 20.11 24.77
CA SER A 242 -7.50 19.13 25.50
C SER A 242 -6.34 18.53 24.68
N ARG A 243 -6.51 18.39 23.35
CA ARG A 243 -5.52 17.78 22.44
C ARG A 243 -4.94 18.79 21.45
N VAL A 244 -5.77 19.38 20.59
CA VAL A 244 -5.27 20.22 19.47
C VAL A 244 -4.55 21.48 19.96
N ALA A 245 -5.02 22.11 21.04
CA ALA A 245 -4.39 23.30 21.63
C ALA A 245 -2.96 23.03 22.15
N LYS A 246 -2.66 21.78 22.54
CA LYS A 246 -1.34 21.35 23.02
C LYS A 246 -0.37 20.98 21.89
N SER A 247 -0.87 20.86 20.66
CA SER A 247 -0.05 20.49 19.52
C SER A 247 0.96 21.58 19.15
N ARG A 248 2.16 21.17 18.73
CA ARG A 248 3.21 22.04 18.17
C ARG A 248 3.02 22.31 16.67
N LEU A 249 2.09 21.61 16.02
CA LEU A 249 1.86 21.73 14.57
C LEU A 249 1.04 22.97 14.19
N LEU A 250 0.40 23.62 15.16
CA LEU A 250 -0.42 24.81 14.95
C LEU A 250 0.21 26.00 15.66
N THR A 251 0.23 27.15 14.99
CA THR A 251 0.61 28.42 15.62
C THR A 251 -0.48 28.89 16.58
N ASP A 252 -0.14 29.79 17.50
CA ASP A 252 -1.14 30.39 18.39
C ASP A 252 -2.20 31.21 17.62
N GLU A 253 -1.84 31.77 16.48
CA GLU A 253 -2.78 32.44 15.57
C GLU A 253 -3.78 31.47 14.96
N GLU A 254 -3.30 30.32 14.46
CA GLU A 254 -4.14 29.26 13.91
C GLU A 254 -5.09 28.69 14.98
N LYS A 255 -4.59 28.44 16.19
CA LYS A 255 -5.41 27.98 17.33
C LYS A 255 -6.52 28.98 17.67
N ARG A 256 -6.20 30.28 17.72
CA ARG A 256 -7.20 31.34 17.92
C ARG A 256 -8.22 31.39 16.79
N ALA A 257 -7.77 31.30 15.54
CA ALA A 257 -8.64 31.33 14.36
C ALA A 257 -9.66 30.18 14.35
N ILE A 258 -9.22 28.95 14.68
CA ILE A 258 -10.11 27.79 14.84
C ILE A 258 -11.16 28.06 15.93
N GLY A 259 -10.74 28.57 17.09
CA GLY A 259 -11.63 28.91 18.19
C GLY A 259 -12.68 29.96 17.80
N CYS A 260 -12.26 31.04 17.13
CA CYS A 260 -13.19 32.07 16.65
C CYS A 260 -14.17 31.54 15.60
N ALA A 261 -13.70 30.70 14.67
CA ALA A 261 -14.54 30.14 13.61
C ALA A 261 -15.65 29.21 14.14
N LEU A 262 -15.39 28.50 15.25
CA LEU A 262 -16.39 27.66 15.93
C LEU A 262 -17.45 28.47 16.68
N MET A 263 -17.11 29.67 17.13
CA MET A 263 -18.05 30.59 17.79
C MET A 263 -18.90 31.40 16.79
N ASN A 264 -18.80 31.10 15.48
CA ASN A 264 -19.44 31.84 14.38
C ASN A 264 -19.10 33.35 14.35
N SER A 265 -17.92 33.72 14.84
CA SER A 265 -17.38 35.06 14.66
C SER A 265 -17.06 35.29 13.18
N ASN A 266 -17.20 36.52 12.68
CA ASN A 266 -16.86 36.94 11.30
C ASN A 266 -15.34 36.89 10.98
N SER A 267 -14.60 36.02 11.65
CA SER A 267 -13.16 35.88 11.56
C SER A 267 -12.79 35.05 10.33
N THR A 268 -11.89 35.59 9.51
CA THR A 268 -11.32 34.89 8.36
C THR A 268 -10.38 33.78 8.85
N LEU A 269 -10.56 32.56 8.33
CA LEU A 269 -9.65 31.45 8.59
C LEU A 269 -8.41 31.60 7.68
N PRO A 270 -7.18 31.38 8.19
CA PRO A 270 -5.97 31.36 7.35
C PRO A 270 -6.05 30.30 6.24
N ASP A 271 -5.45 30.59 5.08
CA ASP A 271 -5.39 29.65 3.94
C ASP A 271 -4.63 28.35 4.25
N THR A 272 -3.88 28.31 5.35
CA THR A 272 -3.16 27.15 5.86
C THR A 272 -4.06 26.11 6.54
N LEU A 273 -5.33 26.44 6.79
CA LEU A 273 -6.30 25.60 7.50
C LEU A 273 -7.51 25.29 6.62
N SER A 274 -8.14 24.15 6.89
CA SER A 274 -9.35 23.75 6.16
C SER A 274 -10.56 24.60 6.56
N PRO A 275 -11.25 25.27 5.62
CA PRO A 275 -12.50 25.99 5.90
C PRO A 275 -13.71 25.03 6.00
N ILE A 276 -13.52 23.73 5.78
CA ILE A 276 -14.60 22.75 5.70
C ILE A 276 -15.23 22.53 7.08
N LYS A 277 -16.54 22.81 7.18
CA LYS A 277 -17.37 22.55 8.36
C LYS A 277 -18.12 21.21 8.31
N GLU A 278 -18.02 20.49 7.20
CA GLU A 278 -18.66 19.19 7.01
C GLU A 278 -17.76 18.04 7.48
N SER A 279 -18.30 17.17 8.33
CA SER A 279 -17.58 15.98 8.81
C SER A 279 -17.25 15.02 7.65
N ARG A 280 -16.11 14.32 7.75
CA ARG A 280 -15.80 13.22 6.82
C ARG A 280 -16.80 12.09 7.00
N LYS A 281 -16.92 11.25 5.97
CA LYS A 281 -17.69 10.01 6.06
C LYS A 281 -16.87 8.97 6.83
N PHE A 282 -17.02 8.98 8.15
CA PHE A 282 -16.43 7.99 9.04
C PHE A 282 -17.23 6.69 9.00
N ILE A 283 -16.52 5.57 8.83
CA ILE A 283 -17.10 4.23 8.89
C ILE A 283 -16.68 3.65 10.24
N PRO A 284 -17.53 3.74 11.29
CA PRO A 284 -17.18 3.25 12.62
C PRO A 284 -16.98 1.74 12.61
N LYS A 285 -16.18 1.26 13.57
CA LYS A 285 -15.88 -0.16 13.72
C LYS A 285 -17.16 -0.97 13.89
N PRO A 286 -17.25 -2.19 13.33
CA PRO A 286 -18.28 -3.13 13.71
C PRO A 286 -18.19 -3.32 15.22
N THR A 287 -19.26 -3.02 15.94
CA THR A 287 -19.33 -3.27 17.37
C THR A 287 -19.04 -4.77 17.56
N PRO A 288 -18.09 -5.16 18.44
CA PRO A 288 -17.93 -6.56 18.77
C PRO A 288 -19.30 -7.07 19.22
N ILE A 289 -19.80 -8.13 18.58
CA ILE A 289 -20.99 -8.81 19.06
C ILE A 289 -20.59 -9.39 20.42
N VAL A 290 -20.96 -8.68 21.49
CA VAL A 290 -20.86 -9.19 22.85
C VAL A 290 -21.87 -10.32 22.92
N ASN A 291 -21.43 -11.55 22.66
CA ASN A 291 -22.22 -12.71 23.03
C ASN A 291 -22.51 -12.57 24.53
N PRO A 292 -23.78 -12.57 24.96
CA PRO A 292 -24.12 -12.41 26.36
C PRO A 292 -23.35 -13.47 27.15
N THR A 293 -22.55 -13.01 28.12
CA THR A 293 -21.83 -13.86 29.05
C THR A 293 -22.81 -14.91 29.58
N PRO A 294 -22.50 -16.22 29.51
CA PRO A 294 -23.41 -17.22 30.04
C PRO A 294 -23.63 -16.92 31.51
N THR A 295 -24.90 -16.64 31.86
CA THR A 295 -25.34 -16.38 33.23
C THR A 295 -24.70 -17.41 34.15
N PRO A 296 -24.02 -17.03 35.25
CA PRO A 296 -23.42 -17.99 36.14
C PRO A 296 -24.51 -18.95 36.64
N ILE A 297 -24.39 -20.22 36.25
CA ILE A 297 -25.27 -21.28 36.70
C ILE A 297 -25.19 -21.29 38.22
N ASN A 298 -26.32 -21.04 38.86
CA ASN A 298 -26.45 -21.01 40.31
C ASN A 298 -26.11 -22.41 40.86
N THR A 299 -24.85 -22.60 41.23
CA THR A 299 -24.26 -23.87 41.70
C THR A 299 -25.02 -24.47 42.88
N ARG A 300 -25.77 -23.66 43.64
CA ARG A 300 -26.63 -24.15 44.73
C ARG A 300 -27.80 -25.03 44.26
N GLN A 301 -28.31 -24.86 43.03
CA GLN A 301 -29.39 -25.73 42.52
C GLN A 301 -28.87 -27.07 41.99
N GLN A 302 -27.62 -27.15 41.54
CA GLN A 302 -26.99 -28.41 41.13
C GLN A 302 -26.56 -29.27 42.32
N THR A 303 -26.01 -28.69 43.39
CA THR A 303 -25.62 -29.44 44.59
C THR A 303 -26.82 -30.12 45.25
N ARG A 304 -27.97 -29.41 45.34
CA ARG A 304 -29.21 -30.00 45.88
C ARG A 304 -29.76 -31.16 45.04
N ARG A 305 -29.60 -31.12 43.71
CA ARG A 305 -30.04 -32.22 42.82
C ARG A 305 -29.15 -33.46 42.94
N ILE A 306 -27.87 -33.29 43.27
CA ILE A 306 -26.92 -34.41 43.46
C ILE A 306 -27.14 -35.05 44.84
N GLU A 307 -27.35 -34.26 45.90
CA GLU A 307 -27.60 -34.79 47.25
C GLU A 307 -28.92 -35.56 47.33
N ILE A 308 -30.00 -35.08 46.68
CA ILE A 308 -31.28 -35.80 46.64
C ILE A 308 -31.18 -37.13 45.87
N LYS A 309 -30.34 -37.20 44.82
CA LYS A 309 -30.07 -38.46 44.10
C LYS A 309 -29.26 -39.45 44.93
N GLN A 310 -28.28 -38.98 45.71
CA GLN A 310 -27.49 -39.87 46.58
C GLN A 310 -28.26 -40.37 47.81
N LEU A 311 -29.21 -39.59 48.34
CA LEU A 311 -30.10 -40.03 49.43
C LEU A 311 -31.10 -41.12 48.97
N ARG A 312 -31.58 -41.07 47.72
CA ARG A 312 -32.45 -42.13 47.16
C ARG A 312 -31.70 -43.45 46.93
N LEU A 313 -30.43 -43.40 46.53
CA LEU A 313 -29.62 -44.61 46.31
C LEU A 313 -29.19 -45.32 47.61
N ARG A 314 -29.29 -44.67 48.77
CA ARG A 314 -28.98 -45.26 50.08
C ARG A 314 -30.16 -45.89 50.81
N THR A 315 -31.38 -45.68 50.32
CA THR A 315 -32.62 -46.21 50.94
C THR A 315 -33.14 -47.48 50.24
N GLU A 316 -32.46 -47.96 49.19
CA GLU A 316 -32.80 -49.19 48.44
C GLU A 316 -31.74 -50.31 48.58
N LYS A 317 -31.00 -50.35 49.69
CA LYS A 317 -30.18 -51.50 50.12
C LYS A 317 -30.51 -51.89 51.54
#